data_AF-A0A2N5XB44-F1
#
_entry.id   AF-A0A2N5XB44-F1
#
_cell.length_a   1.000
_cell.length_b   1.000
_cell.length_c   1.000
_cell.angle_alpha   90.00
_cell.angle_beta   90.00
_cell.angle_gamma   90.00
#
_symmetry.space_group_name_H-M   'P 1'
#
loop_
_entity.id
_entity.type
_entity.pdbx_description
1 polymer ?
#
loop_
_entity_poly.entity_id
_entity_poly.type
_entity_poly.pdbx_seq_one_letter_code
_entity_poly.pdbx_strand_id
1 'polypeptide(L)'
;MSAPLSNGPERQSFTCGPGNHCDRAIGSCMWRCGRRGVPVLWIGDIASSGMHAPLYACDDCTAGLDALVWAWARHRDGLAPPDTAVDGCGCG
;
A
#
# COMPACT_ATOMS: atom_id res chain seq x y z
N MET A 1 26.53 17.05 -0.67
CA MET A 1 25.94 16.46 -1.90
C MET A 1 24.87 15.50 -1.41
N SER A 2 23.67 16.01 -1.14
CA SER A 2 22.60 15.26 -0.46
C SER A 2 21.60 14.79 -1.50
N ALA A 3 21.37 13.49 -1.59
CA ALA A 3 20.23 12.95 -2.32
C ALA A 3 18.95 13.34 -1.55
N PRO A 4 17.92 13.92 -2.19
CA PRO A 4 16.65 14.13 -1.53
C PRO A 4 16.02 12.77 -1.27
N LEU A 5 15.59 12.56 -0.01
CA LEU A 5 14.71 11.48 0.38
C LEU A 5 13.52 11.48 -0.59
N SER A 6 13.21 10.33 -1.19
CA SER A 6 12.03 10.18 -2.03
C SER A 6 10.80 10.69 -1.29
N ASN A 7 10.23 11.79 -1.81
CA ASN A 7 9.00 12.41 -1.37
C ASN A 7 7.83 11.43 -1.51
N GLY A 8 7.50 10.70 -0.45
CA GLY A 8 6.11 10.26 -0.21
C GLY A 8 5.31 11.43 0.37
N PRO A 9 3.97 11.47 0.21
CA PRO A 9 3.16 12.62 0.61
C PRO A 9 3.21 12.82 2.13
N GLU A 10 4.08 13.73 2.53
CA GLU A 10 4.33 14.23 3.87
C GLU A 10 3.03 14.60 4.61
N ARG A 11 2.84 14.01 5.82
CA ARG A 11 1.86 14.43 6.83
C ARG A 11 0.37 14.37 6.45
N GLN A 12 -0.08 13.36 5.72
CA GLN A 12 -1.52 13.08 5.76
C GLN A 12 -1.86 12.47 7.13
N SER A 13 -2.71 13.15 7.91
CA SER A 13 -3.21 12.68 9.19
C SER A 13 -3.90 11.32 9.01
N PHE A 14 -3.16 10.24 9.21
CA PHE A 14 -3.69 8.89 9.15
C PHE A 14 -4.70 8.74 10.27
N THR A 15 -5.93 8.44 9.91
CA THR A 15 -7.02 8.23 10.86
C THR A 15 -7.03 6.75 11.17
N CYS A 16 -6.98 6.39 12.45
CA CYS A 16 -7.19 5.01 12.86
C CYS A 16 -8.56 4.56 12.34
N GLY A 17 -8.55 3.74 11.29
CA GLY A 17 -9.75 3.06 10.80
C GLY A 17 -10.18 1.95 11.77
N PRO A 18 -11.41 1.44 11.68
CA PRO A 18 -11.79 0.23 12.41
C PRO A 18 -10.90 -0.94 11.95
N GLY A 19 -10.07 -1.45 12.87
CA GLY A 19 -9.10 -2.54 12.60
C GLY A 19 -7.63 -2.13 12.66
N ASN A 20 -7.16 -1.52 13.77
CA ASN A 20 -5.75 -1.46 14.21
C ASN A 20 -4.63 -1.17 13.19
N HIS A 21 -4.91 -0.44 12.11
CA HIS A 21 -3.94 -0.04 11.09
C HIS A 21 -3.76 1.49 11.11
N CYS A 22 -2.81 2.00 11.90
CA CYS A 22 -2.56 3.45 12.04
C CYS A 22 -1.87 4.06 10.77
N ASP A 23 -1.57 3.26 9.74
CA ASP A 23 -0.96 3.62 8.45
C ASP A 23 -1.98 3.90 7.33
N ARG A 24 -3.28 3.83 7.63
CA ARG A 24 -4.36 3.96 6.64
C ARG A 24 -5.06 5.30 6.67
N ALA A 25 -5.52 5.72 5.49
CA ALA A 25 -6.36 6.89 5.32
C ALA A 25 -7.75 6.46 4.82
N ILE A 26 -8.81 7.19 5.18
CA ILE A 26 -10.10 7.00 4.53
C ILE A 26 -10.05 7.60 3.14
N GLY A 27 -10.30 6.77 2.11
CA GLY A 27 -10.14 7.20 0.73
C GLY A 27 -10.88 6.30 -0.26
N SER A 28 -10.39 6.33 -1.50
CA SER A 28 -10.91 5.49 -2.57
C SER A 28 -9.90 4.39 -2.91
N CYS A 29 -10.37 3.16 -2.94
CA CYS A 29 -9.67 1.99 -3.48
C CYS A 29 -9.48 2.19 -4.98
N MET A 30 -8.31 2.67 -5.38
CA MET A 30 -7.95 2.87 -6.79
C MET A 30 -7.53 1.56 -7.46
N TRP A 31 -7.21 0.54 -6.67
CA TRP A 31 -6.86 -0.78 -7.17
C TRP A 31 -8.08 -1.70 -7.23
N ARG A 32 -8.53 -2.03 -8.45
CA ARG A 32 -9.54 -3.05 -8.80
C ARG A 32 -10.97 -2.85 -8.28
N CYS A 33 -11.17 -2.57 -6.99
CA CYS A 33 -12.48 -2.62 -6.34
C CYS A 33 -13.30 -1.33 -6.45
N GLY A 34 -12.65 -0.16 -6.58
CA GLY A 34 -13.32 1.13 -6.75
C GLY A 34 -14.11 1.63 -5.53
N ARG A 35 -14.09 0.91 -4.39
CA ARG A 35 -14.82 1.30 -3.17
C ARG A 35 -14.35 2.66 -2.65
N ARG A 36 -15.27 3.48 -2.17
CA ARG A 36 -15.02 4.81 -1.61
C ARG A 36 -15.34 4.82 -0.12
N GLY A 37 -14.69 5.70 0.65
CA GLY A 37 -14.92 5.84 2.09
C GLY A 37 -14.42 4.66 2.92
N VAL A 38 -13.44 3.92 2.39
CA VAL A 38 -12.84 2.75 3.07
C VAL A 38 -11.41 3.08 3.52
N PRO A 39 -10.89 2.42 4.56
CA PRO A 39 -9.48 2.48 4.90
C PRO A 39 -8.62 2.01 3.73
N VAL A 40 -7.71 2.85 3.28
CA VAL A 40 -6.77 2.56 2.20
C VAL A 40 -5.33 2.79 2.64
N LEU A 41 -4.44 1.92 2.16
CA LEU A 41 -3.00 2.00 2.29
C LEU A 41 -2.41 2.66 1.03
N TRP A 42 -1.40 3.51 1.21
CA TRP A 42 -0.58 3.99 0.09
C TRP A 42 0.36 2.88 -0.37
N ILE A 43 0.28 2.51 -1.65
CA ILE A 43 1.08 1.43 -2.24
C ILE A 43 2.35 1.99 -2.90
N GLY A 44 2.27 3.18 -3.48
CA GLY A 44 3.37 3.80 -4.23
C GLY A 44 2.86 4.75 -5.31
N ASP A 45 3.76 5.40 -6.02
CA ASP A 45 3.41 6.22 -7.18
C ASP A 45 3.30 5.37 -8.45
N ILE A 46 2.23 5.61 -9.21
CA ILE A 46 2.03 5.04 -10.53
C ILE A 46 2.18 6.11 -11.59
N ALA A 47 2.78 5.74 -12.72
CA ALA A 47 2.91 6.60 -13.88
C ALA A 47 2.02 6.08 -15.02
N SER A 48 1.26 6.97 -15.64
CA SER A 48 0.49 6.70 -16.85
C SER A 48 0.56 7.89 -17.78
N SER A 49 0.95 7.67 -19.03
CA SER A 49 0.94 8.69 -20.10
C SER A 49 1.52 10.05 -19.67
N GLY A 50 2.67 10.05 -18.99
CA GLY A 50 3.33 11.26 -18.51
C GLY A 50 2.72 11.90 -17.25
N MET A 51 1.65 11.32 -16.68
CA MET A 51 1.10 11.72 -15.38
C MET A 51 1.55 10.76 -14.30
N HIS A 52 1.85 11.30 -13.11
CA HIS A 52 2.10 10.52 -11.91
C HIS A 52 0.94 10.71 -10.94
N ALA A 53 0.51 9.62 -10.31
CA ALA A 53 -0.51 9.66 -9.28
C ALA A 53 -0.18 8.65 -8.17
N PRO A 54 -0.48 8.97 -6.89
CA PRO A 54 -0.36 8.00 -5.82
C PRO A 54 -1.42 6.91 -5.97
N LEU A 55 -1.03 5.65 -5.79
CA LEU A 55 -1.94 4.51 -5.78
C LEU A 55 -2.31 4.12 -4.35
N TYR A 56 -3.61 4.02 -4.09
CA TYR A 56 -4.17 3.59 -2.81
C TYR A 56 -5.05 2.33 -2.97
N ALA A 57 -4.98 1.42 -1.99
CA ALA A 57 -5.74 0.17 -1.99
C ALA A 57 -6.29 -0.18 -0.60
N CYS A 58 -7.48 -0.81 -0.55
CA CYS A 58 -8.05 -1.37 0.70
C CYS A 58 -7.44 -2.75 1.02
N ASP A 59 -7.70 -3.30 2.22
CA ASP A 59 -7.09 -4.55 2.74
C ASP A 59 -7.15 -5.70 1.74
N ASP A 60 -8.38 -6.01 1.30
CA ASP A 60 -8.65 -7.12 0.39
C ASP A 60 -7.88 -6.97 -0.93
N CYS A 61 -7.75 -5.73 -1.36
CA CYS A 61 -7.06 -5.37 -2.58
C CYS A 61 -5.55 -5.43 -2.43
N THR A 62 -5.01 -4.95 -1.32
CA THR A 62 -3.59 -5.03 -0.99
C THR A 62 -3.16 -6.50 -0.88
N ALA A 63 -3.94 -7.34 -0.19
CA ALA A 63 -3.65 -8.78 -0.09
C ALA A 63 -3.63 -9.46 -1.47
N GLY A 64 -4.55 -9.10 -2.36
CA GLY A 64 -4.56 -9.59 -3.74
C GLY A 64 -3.35 -9.11 -4.56
N LEU A 65 -2.90 -7.87 -4.33
CA LEU A 65 -1.71 -7.32 -4.98
C LEU A 65 -0.44 -8.03 -4.50
N ASP A 66 -0.29 -8.25 -3.20
CA ASP A 66 0.84 -8.98 -2.62
C ASP A 66 0.96 -10.38 -3.21
N ALA A 67 -0.16 -11.09 -3.36
CA ALA A 67 -0.17 -12.41 -4.00
C ALA A 67 0.35 -12.36 -5.46
N LEU A 68 0.03 -11.31 -6.21
CA LEU A 68 0.54 -11.10 -7.58
C LEU A 68 2.03 -10.77 -7.58
N VAL A 69 2.49 -9.91 -6.67
CA VAL A 69 3.91 -9.56 -6.52
C VAL A 69 4.73 -10.81 -6.19
N TRP A 70 4.25 -11.65 -5.27
CA TRP A 70 4.91 -12.92 -4.95
C TRP A 70 4.89 -13.91 -6.11
N ALA A 71 3.79 -13.97 -6.88
CA ALA A 71 3.76 -14.80 -8.08
C ALA A 71 4.79 -14.34 -9.12
N TRP A 72 4.94 -13.03 -9.31
CA TRP A 72 5.95 -12.44 -10.18
C TRP A 72 7.38 -12.72 -9.69
N ALA A 73 7.64 -12.50 -8.39
CA ALA A 73 8.95 -12.72 -7.77
C ALA A 73 9.38 -14.20 -7.86
N ARG A 74 8.45 -15.13 -7.61
CA ARG A 74 8.66 -16.56 -7.86
C ARG A 74 9.09 -16.84 -9.29
N HIS A 75 8.38 -16.25 -10.25
CA HIS A 75 8.61 -16.49 -11.67
C HIS A 75 9.92 -15.89 -12.17
N ARG A 76 10.39 -14.80 -11.55
CA ARG A 76 11.59 -14.07 -11.91
C ARG A 76 12.84 -14.61 -11.21
N ASP A 77 12.75 -14.84 -9.89
CA ASP A 77 13.89 -15.00 -9.00
C ASP A 77 13.86 -16.32 -8.20
N GLY A 78 12.80 -17.13 -8.33
CA GLY A 78 12.68 -18.43 -7.63
C GLY A 78 12.44 -18.32 -6.11
N LEU A 79 12.05 -17.14 -5.61
CA LEU A 79 11.88 -16.88 -4.17
C LEU A 79 10.54 -17.38 -3.61
N ALA A 80 10.54 -18.01 -2.44
CA ALA A 80 9.33 -18.28 -1.67
C ALA A 80 8.91 -17.05 -0.83
N PRO A 81 7.61 -16.85 -0.55
CA PRO A 81 7.17 -15.77 0.34
C PRO A 81 7.76 -15.94 1.75
N PRO A 82 8.06 -14.84 2.47
CA PRO A 82 8.44 -14.90 3.86
C PRO A 82 7.29 -15.50 4.66
N ASP A 83 7.64 -16.29 5.69
CA ASP A 83 6.72 -16.70 6.72
C ASP A 83 6.20 -15.44 7.43
N THR A 84 4.90 -15.18 7.24
CA THR A 84 4.24 -13.94 7.65
C THR A 84 4.23 -13.80 9.17
N ALA A 85 5.16 -13.00 9.69
CA ALA A 85 5.06 -12.34 10.99
C ALA A 85 5.45 -10.87 10.81
N VAL A 86 4.46 -10.04 10.46
CA VAL A 86 4.51 -8.62 10.79
C VAL A 86 3.78 -8.49 12.12
N ASP A 87 4.55 -8.49 13.20
CA ASP A 87 4.05 -8.21 14.55
C ASP A 87 3.36 -6.84 14.56
N GLY A 88 2.13 -6.84 15.07
CA GLY A 88 1.15 -5.79 14.86
C GLY A 88 1.57 -4.42 15.41
N CYS A 89 1.13 -3.40 14.68
CA CYS A 89 1.24 -2.00 15.06
C CYS A 89 0.28 -1.69 16.23
N GLY A 90 0.81 -1.36 17.41
CA GLY A 90 0.04 -0.87 18.56
C GLY A 90 -0.13 0.64 18.48
N CYS A 91 -1.36 1.14 18.42
CA CYS A 91 -1.63 2.56 18.63
C CYS A 91 -1.79 2.79 20.16
N GLY A 92 -0.87 3.54 20.77
CA GLY A 92 -0.96 4.03 22.15
C GLY A 92 -1.62 5.41 22.23
#